data_AF-A0A0B7N9A9-F1
#
_entry.id   AF-A0A0B7N9A9-F1
#
_cell.length_a   1.000
_cell.length_b   1.000
_cell.length_c   1.000
_cell.angle_alpha   90.00
_cell.angle_beta   90.00
_cell.angle_gamma   90.00
#
_symmetry.space_group_name_H-M   'P 1'
#
loop_
_entity.id
_entity.type
_entity.pdbx_description
1 polymer ?
#
loop_
_entity_poly.entity_id
_entity_poly.type
_entity_poly.pdbx_seq_one_letter_code
_entity_poly.pdbx_strand_id
1 'polypeptide(L)'
;MTVSVGDILPQVSLKYVPYDPQRNPMACPRPIDYNLAEELKDKKAVIFAIPGAFTPTCSEKHVPEFLKKYDELKKAGIDVIICTAANDGFVMDAFGQHLKVQDKIIMASDGESGFFQKLGLTMDSNVNGLVRSKRFALVVDNLKVTYVGVDEKGVDKSGPEAVLKVFMQRSMEKEMQEQIEKERKRVISEAEWVLDTKDTTIQKPKIRIQVEPSFLPFTQDTTAGRKSFKSFNKSIEASADQEEKSQRLAREEKAEESSNLNDEEFGWQLQSIRSVSKKSSKKRKADSDSAKTKKPKVAPNTFIKPE
;
A
#
# COMPACT_ATOMS: atom_id res chain seq x y z
N MET A 1 -11.63 15.36 -5.95
CA MET A 1 -10.28 14.78 -5.76
C MET A 1 -9.34 15.49 -6.71
N THR A 2 -8.15 15.88 -6.26
CA THR A 2 -7.13 16.52 -7.10
C THR A 2 -6.27 15.44 -7.73
N VAL A 3 -5.99 15.54 -9.03
CA VAL A 3 -5.14 14.59 -9.76
C VAL A 3 -3.75 14.48 -9.11
N SER A 4 -3.24 13.26 -9.05
CA SER A 4 -1.93 12.92 -8.48
C SER A 4 -1.03 12.20 -9.49
N VAL A 5 0.27 12.16 -9.19
CA VAL A 5 1.23 11.43 -10.03
C VAL A 5 0.94 9.93 -9.93
N GLY A 6 0.70 9.29 -11.07
CA GLY A 6 0.36 7.88 -11.17
C GLY A 6 -1.07 7.62 -11.62
N ASP A 7 -1.95 8.62 -11.57
CA ASP A 7 -3.35 8.50 -11.99
C ASP A 7 -3.47 8.36 -13.51
N ILE A 8 -4.55 7.70 -13.94
CA ILE A 8 -4.92 7.61 -15.36
C ILE A 8 -5.74 8.85 -15.72
N LEU A 9 -5.45 9.46 -16.87
CA LEU A 9 -6.23 10.59 -17.38
C LEU A 9 -7.72 10.22 -17.52
N PRO A 10 -8.64 11.14 -17.17
CA PRO A 10 -10.05 10.89 -17.36
C PRO A 10 -10.39 10.85 -18.87
N GLN A 11 -11.29 9.93 -19.24
CA GLN A 11 -11.83 9.86 -20.59
C GLN A 11 -12.77 11.06 -20.79
N VAL A 12 -12.26 12.09 -21.47
CA VAL A 12 -12.98 13.31 -21.84
C VAL A 12 -12.48 13.74 -23.22
N SER A 13 -13.42 14.19 -24.05
CA SER A 13 -13.11 14.82 -25.32
C SER A 13 -13.02 16.34 -25.11
N LEU A 14 -11.93 16.93 -25.58
CA LEU A 14 -11.78 18.37 -25.68
C LEU A 14 -12.19 18.82 -27.07
N LYS A 15 -12.52 20.09 -27.28
CA LYS A 15 -12.80 20.62 -28.62
C LYS A 15 -11.59 21.37 -29.17
N TYR A 16 -11.23 21.17 -30.42
CA TYR A 16 -10.15 21.94 -31.04
C TYR A 16 -10.42 22.18 -32.52
N VAL A 17 -9.71 23.15 -33.09
CA VAL A 17 -9.70 23.41 -34.52
C VAL A 17 -8.35 22.94 -35.07
N PRO A 18 -8.32 22.02 -36.05
CA PRO A 18 -7.08 21.64 -36.72
C PRO A 18 -6.42 22.84 -37.39
N TYR A 19 -5.10 22.92 -37.25
CA TYR A 19 -4.33 23.95 -37.94
C TYR A 19 -4.29 23.64 -39.44
N ASP A 20 -4.58 24.65 -40.26
CA ASP A 20 -4.46 24.59 -41.71
C ASP A 20 -3.68 25.83 -42.18
N PRO A 21 -2.48 25.64 -42.79
CA PRO A 21 -1.65 26.75 -43.26
C PRO A 21 -2.24 27.50 -44.46
N GLN A 22 -3.18 26.91 -45.20
CA GLN A 22 -3.86 27.54 -46.34
C GLN A 22 -5.25 28.07 -45.98
N ARG A 23 -5.55 28.13 -44.68
CA ARG A 23 -6.86 28.55 -44.20
C ARG A 23 -7.18 29.98 -44.65
N ASN A 24 -8.31 30.12 -45.33
CA ASN A 24 -8.87 31.42 -45.65
C ASN A 24 -9.27 32.13 -44.34
N PRO A 25 -8.85 33.39 -44.09
CA PRO A 25 -9.24 34.16 -42.90
C PRO A 25 -10.75 34.30 -42.71
N MET A 26 -11.54 34.13 -43.77
CA MET A 26 -13.01 34.21 -43.73
C MET A 26 -13.68 32.83 -43.59
N ALA A 27 -12.92 31.73 -43.55
CA ALA A 27 -13.45 30.40 -43.31
C ALA A 27 -13.88 30.24 -41.84
N CYS A 28 -15.05 29.65 -41.62
CA CYS A 28 -15.57 29.28 -40.31
C CYS A 28 -15.26 27.80 -40.04
N PRO A 29 -14.09 27.45 -39.46
CA PRO A 29 -13.89 26.06 -39.07
C PRO A 29 -14.80 25.72 -37.90
N ARG A 30 -15.31 24.49 -37.90
CA ARG A 30 -16.03 23.96 -36.76
C ARG A 30 -15.03 23.25 -35.85
N PRO A 31 -15.04 23.53 -34.53
CA PRO A 31 -14.31 22.73 -33.58
C PRO A 31 -14.74 21.27 -33.68
N ILE A 32 -13.77 20.37 -33.76
CA ILE A 32 -13.96 18.93 -33.73
C ILE A 32 -13.59 18.39 -32.35
N ASP A 33 -14.08 17.20 -32.04
CA ASP A 33 -13.76 16.53 -30.79
C ASP A 33 -12.37 15.89 -30.85
N TYR A 34 -11.55 16.15 -29.84
CA TYR A 34 -10.24 15.59 -29.59
C TYR A 34 -10.35 14.64 -28.40
N ASN A 35 -10.38 13.34 -28.69
CA ASN A 35 -10.45 12.33 -27.65
C ASN A 35 -9.06 12.11 -27.03
N LEU A 36 -8.84 12.61 -25.81
CA LEU A 36 -7.56 12.50 -25.13
C LEU A 36 -7.10 11.04 -24.96
N ALA A 37 -8.03 10.11 -24.75
CA ALA A 37 -7.68 8.72 -24.52
C ALA A 37 -7.14 8.01 -25.77
N GLU A 38 -7.70 8.34 -26.93
CA GLU A 38 -7.33 7.74 -28.22
C GLU A 38 -6.08 8.42 -28.79
N GLU A 39 -6.03 9.74 -28.73
CA GLU A 39 -4.97 10.53 -29.34
C GLU A 39 -3.63 10.46 -28.59
N LEU A 40 -3.68 10.26 -27.26
CA LEU A 40 -2.51 10.19 -26.38
C LEU A 40 -2.07 8.75 -26.06
N LYS A 41 -2.70 7.76 -26.68
CA LYS A 41 -2.29 6.36 -26.54
C LYS A 41 -0.88 6.18 -27.09
N ASP A 42 -0.01 5.52 -26.31
CA ASP A 42 1.40 5.24 -26.64
C ASP A 42 2.26 6.48 -26.95
N LYS A 43 1.76 7.70 -26.68
CA LYS A 43 2.47 8.96 -26.86
C LYS A 43 2.78 9.62 -25.53
N LYS A 44 3.82 10.44 -25.52
CA LYS A 44 4.10 11.36 -24.41
C LYS A 44 3.54 12.74 -24.71
N ALA A 45 2.70 13.24 -23.82
CA ALA A 45 2.06 14.53 -24.00
C ALA A 45 2.27 15.46 -22.81
N VAL A 46 2.40 16.75 -23.12
CA VAL A 46 2.33 17.82 -22.12
C VAL A 46 1.01 18.53 -22.28
N ILE A 47 0.19 18.49 -21.25
CA ILE A 47 -1.10 19.20 -21.19
C ILE A 47 -0.94 20.32 -20.19
N PHE A 48 -0.92 21.56 -20.66
CA PHE A 48 -0.89 22.72 -19.77
C PHE A 48 -2.18 23.53 -19.90
N ALA A 49 -2.70 23.98 -18.77
CA ALA A 49 -3.92 24.75 -18.70
C ALA A 49 -3.65 26.19 -18.33
N ILE A 50 -4.39 27.09 -18.97
CA ILE A 50 -4.39 28.52 -18.68
C ILE A 50 -5.75 28.95 -18.13
N PRO A 51 -5.79 29.87 -17.17
CA PRO A 51 -7.07 30.34 -16.61
C PRO A 51 -8.03 30.95 -17.64
N GLY A 52 -7.51 31.45 -18.76
CA GLY A 52 -8.31 31.91 -19.89
C GLY A 52 -7.45 32.45 -21.03
N ALA A 53 -7.97 32.32 -22.25
CA ALA A 53 -7.41 32.93 -23.44
C ALA A 53 -7.36 34.47 -23.31
N PHE A 54 -6.36 35.10 -23.94
CA PHE A 54 -6.15 36.56 -23.94
C PHE A 54 -5.89 37.21 -22.56
N THR A 55 -5.64 36.42 -21.52
CA THR A 55 -5.19 36.96 -20.22
C THR A 55 -3.71 37.37 -20.29
N PRO A 56 -3.28 38.44 -19.58
CA PRO A 56 -1.98 39.08 -19.80
C PRO A 56 -0.81 38.12 -19.59
N THR A 57 -0.75 37.45 -18.43
CA THR A 57 0.34 36.52 -18.10
C THR A 57 0.41 35.31 -19.05
N CYS A 58 -0.74 34.85 -19.56
CA CYS A 58 -0.79 33.70 -20.46
C CYS A 58 -0.36 34.07 -21.88
N SER A 59 -0.74 35.26 -22.34
CA SER A 59 -0.43 35.76 -23.67
C SER A 59 1.01 36.22 -23.81
N GLU A 60 1.60 36.79 -22.76
CA GLU A 60 2.96 37.35 -22.80
C GLU A 60 4.06 36.34 -22.45
N LYS A 61 3.79 35.45 -21.48
CA LYS A 61 4.82 34.56 -20.92
C LYS A 61 4.54 33.09 -21.17
N HIS A 62 3.41 32.59 -20.66
CA HIS A 62 3.20 31.14 -20.54
C HIS A 62 3.20 30.41 -21.89
N VAL A 63 2.28 30.77 -22.81
CA VAL A 63 2.19 30.08 -24.12
C VAL A 63 3.40 30.37 -25.01
N PRO A 64 3.88 31.63 -25.14
CA PRO A 64 5.08 31.91 -25.95
C PRO A 64 6.35 31.20 -25.48
N GLU A 65 6.51 30.97 -24.18
CA GLU A 65 7.66 30.21 -23.65
C GLU A 65 7.62 28.74 -24.09
N PHE A 66 6.44 28.11 -24.12
CA PHE A 66 6.29 26.75 -24.67
C PHE A 66 6.62 26.71 -26.17
N LEU A 67 6.27 27.74 -26.94
CA LEU A 67 6.64 27.83 -28.35
C LEU A 67 8.16 27.97 -28.56
N LYS A 68 8.83 28.79 -27.75
CA LYS A 68 10.29 28.97 -27.81
C LYS A 68 11.04 27.68 -27.48
N LYS A 69 10.58 26.93 -26.48
CA LYS A 69 11.19 25.67 -26.03
C LYS A 69 10.61 24.42 -26.70
N TYR A 70 9.80 24.60 -27.75
CA TYR A 70 9.15 23.48 -28.45
C TYR A 70 10.14 22.42 -28.93
N ASP A 71 11.22 22.85 -29.58
CA ASP A 71 12.22 21.93 -30.15
C ASP A 71 12.98 21.18 -29.05
N GLU A 72 13.20 21.81 -27.89
CA GLU A 72 13.81 21.17 -26.72
C GLU A 72 12.88 20.12 -26.09
N LEU A 73 11.59 20.46 -25.95
CA LEU A 73 10.56 19.54 -25.45
C LEU A 73 10.41 18.32 -26.37
N LYS A 74 10.44 18.55 -27.69
CA LYS A 74 10.45 17.48 -28.70
C LYS A 74 11.68 16.58 -28.58
N LYS A 75 12.87 17.15 -28.43
CA LYS A 75 14.12 16.40 -28.20
C LYS A 75 14.12 15.62 -26.89
N ALA A 76 13.43 16.11 -25.86
CA ALA A 76 13.23 15.40 -24.59
C ALA A 76 12.26 14.20 -24.71
N GLY A 77 11.66 13.98 -25.88
CA GLY A 77 10.77 12.86 -26.15
C GLY A 77 9.28 13.16 -25.93
N ILE A 78 8.87 14.43 -25.97
CA ILE A 78 7.45 14.82 -25.94
C ILE A 78 6.89 14.85 -27.36
N ASP A 79 5.85 14.06 -27.61
CA ASP A 79 5.20 13.94 -28.91
C ASP A 79 4.14 15.00 -29.14
N VAL A 80 3.38 15.37 -28.11
CA VAL A 80 2.23 16.26 -28.26
C VAL A 80 2.23 17.31 -27.15
N ILE A 81 1.98 18.57 -27.51
CA ILE A 81 1.80 19.66 -26.56
C ILE A 81 0.40 20.23 -26.74
N ILE A 82 -0.37 20.25 -25.66
CA ILE A 82 -1.77 20.68 -25.64
C ILE A 82 -1.88 21.85 -24.66
N CYS A 83 -2.39 22.98 -25.15
CA CYS A 83 -2.85 24.09 -24.32
C CYS A 83 -4.36 23.96 -24.15
N THR A 84 -4.86 23.95 -22.91
CA THR A 84 -6.30 23.87 -22.63
C THR A 84 -6.81 25.03 -21.77
N ALA A 85 -8.05 25.46 -22.00
CA ALA A 85 -8.73 26.47 -21.20
C ALA A 85 -10.25 26.24 -21.19
N ALA A 86 -10.94 26.88 -20.25
CA ALA A 86 -12.41 26.84 -20.13
C ALA A 86 -13.13 27.74 -21.16
N ASN A 87 -12.40 28.29 -22.14
CA ASN A 87 -12.98 29.02 -23.26
C ASN A 87 -13.52 28.06 -24.31
N ASP A 88 -14.39 28.52 -25.20
CA ASP A 88 -14.88 27.75 -26.34
C ASP A 88 -13.77 27.51 -27.40
N GLY A 89 -14.01 26.55 -28.29
CA GLY A 89 -13.05 26.14 -29.31
C GLY A 89 -12.70 27.23 -30.33
N PHE A 90 -13.63 28.17 -30.61
CA PHE A 90 -13.37 29.27 -31.55
C PHE A 90 -12.43 30.30 -30.93
N VAL A 91 -12.65 30.64 -29.66
CA VAL A 91 -11.77 31.55 -28.91
C VAL A 91 -10.37 30.95 -28.76
N MET A 92 -10.26 29.65 -28.47
CA MET A 92 -8.96 28.98 -28.37
C MET A 92 -8.21 28.93 -29.71
N ASP A 93 -8.92 28.71 -30.82
CA ASP A 93 -8.35 28.78 -32.18
C ASP A 93 -7.85 30.20 -32.50
N ALA A 94 -8.67 31.23 -32.27
CA ALA A 94 -8.29 32.62 -32.47
C ALA A 94 -7.09 33.03 -31.61
N PHE A 95 -7.03 32.55 -30.37
CA PHE A 95 -5.90 32.78 -29.47
C PHE A 95 -4.61 32.11 -29.97
N GLY A 96 -4.71 30.88 -30.46
CA GLY A 96 -3.59 30.20 -31.12
C GLY A 96 -3.07 30.95 -32.34
N GLN A 97 -3.97 31.45 -33.19
CA GLN A 97 -3.60 32.27 -34.36
C GLN A 97 -2.93 33.58 -33.95
N HIS A 98 -3.46 34.27 -32.94
CA HIS A 98 -2.87 35.49 -32.41
C HIS A 98 -1.43 35.28 -31.92
N LEU A 99 -1.19 34.18 -31.21
CA LEU A 99 0.13 33.80 -30.72
C LEU A 99 1.02 33.09 -31.75
N LYS A 100 0.48 32.82 -32.95
CA LYS A 100 1.17 32.12 -34.05
C LYS A 100 1.70 30.74 -33.62
N VAL A 101 0.89 29.97 -32.89
CA VAL A 101 1.27 28.62 -32.42
C VAL A 101 1.40 27.59 -33.55
N GLN A 102 0.70 27.81 -34.67
CA GLN A 102 0.71 26.94 -35.85
C GLN A 102 0.37 25.48 -35.51
N ASP A 103 1.14 24.52 -36.02
CA ASP A 103 1.02 23.07 -35.80
C ASP A 103 1.76 22.58 -34.54
N LYS A 104 2.45 23.48 -33.83
CA LYS A 104 3.31 23.11 -32.70
C LYS A 104 2.52 22.80 -31.43
N ILE A 105 1.50 23.61 -31.13
CA ILE A 105 0.70 23.48 -29.90
C ILE A 105 -0.77 23.32 -30.30
N ILE A 106 -1.39 22.24 -29.82
CA ILE A 106 -2.81 22.02 -30.00
C ILE A 106 -3.57 22.90 -29.00
N MET A 107 -4.37 23.84 -29.51
CA MET A 107 -5.22 24.70 -28.70
C MET A 107 -6.57 24.02 -28.50
N ALA A 108 -6.72 23.35 -27.36
CA ALA A 108 -7.91 22.60 -27.00
C ALA A 108 -8.80 23.40 -26.03
N SER A 109 -10.10 23.14 -26.09
CA SER A 109 -11.14 23.80 -25.32
C SER A 109 -11.84 22.77 -24.43
N ASP A 110 -11.96 23.11 -23.14
CA ASP A 110 -12.83 22.45 -22.17
C ASP A 110 -13.96 23.42 -21.77
N GLY A 111 -14.79 23.81 -22.73
CA GLY A 111 -15.82 24.84 -22.52
C GLY A 111 -16.83 24.50 -21.40
N GLU A 112 -17.07 23.21 -21.13
CA GLU A 112 -17.95 22.75 -20.05
C GLU A 112 -17.20 22.57 -18.72
N SER A 113 -15.88 22.77 -18.69
CA SER A 113 -15.00 22.51 -17.54
C SER A 113 -15.06 21.07 -17.02
N GLY A 114 -15.55 20.12 -17.82
CA GLY A 114 -15.74 18.72 -17.40
C GLY A 114 -14.41 18.01 -17.17
N PHE A 115 -13.38 18.35 -17.97
CA PHE A 115 -12.03 17.84 -17.77
C PHE A 115 -11.40 18.43 -16.49
N PHE A 116 -11.49 19.75 -16.29
CA PHE A 116 -10.94 20.38 -15.10
C PHE A 116 -11.61 19.95 -13.79
N GLN A 117 -12.94 19.77 -13.80
CA GLN A 117 -13.69 19.29 -12.64
C GLN A 117 -13.28 17.87 -12.24
N LYS A 118 -13.15 16.96 -13.22
CA LYS A 118 -12.67 15.58 -12.97
C LYS A 118 -11.25 15.55 -12.42
N LEU A 119 -10.39 16.46 -12.85
CA LEU A 119 -9.02 16.61 -12.31
C LEU A 119 -8.97 17.32 -10.95
N GLY A 120 -10.05 17.96 -10.51
CA GLY A 120 -10.07 18.80 -9.31
C GLY A 120 -9.23 20.07 -9.44
N LEU A 121 -8.99 20.53 -10.67
CA LEU A 121 -8.13 21.68 -11.00
C LEU A 121 -8.94 22.89 -11.48
N THR A 122 -10.15 23.05 -10.96
CA THR A 122 -11.00 24.23 -11.19
C THR A 122 -10.67 25.36 -10.22
N MET A 123 -10.96 26.58 -10.65
CA MET A 123 -10.92 27.81 -9.88
C MET A 123 -12.23 28.55 -10.11
N ASP A 124 -12.93 28.87 -9.03
CA ASP A 124 -14.08 29.78 -9.11
C ASP A 124 -13.56 31.19 -9.33
N SER A 125 -13.77 31.71 -10.53
CA SER A 125 -13.59 33.14 -10.75
C SER A 125 -14.86 33.83 -10.24
N ASN A 126 -14.73 34.57 -9.14
CA ASN A 126 -15.78 35.46 -8.61
C ASN A 126 -16.27 36.53 -9.62
N VAL A 127 -15.62 36.60 -10.80
CA VAL A 127 -16.02 37.40 -11.94
C VAL A 127 -16.98 36.55 -12.80
N ASN A 128 -18.27 36.80 -12.63
CA ASN A 128 -19.38 36.34 -13.49
C ASN A 128 -19.82 34.88 -13.36
N GLY A 129 -19.43 34.16 -12.30
CA GLY A 129 -19.92 32.78 -12.06
C GLY A 129 -19.43 31.75 -13.08
N LEU A 130 -18.39 32.07 -13.85
CA LEU A 130 -17.72 31.11 -14.74
C LEU A 130 -16.64 30.37 -13.95
N VAL A 131 -16.76 29.04 -13.93
CA VAL A 131 -15.68 28.15 -13.49
C VAL A 131 -14.55 28.25 -14.50
N ARG A 132 -13.33 28.51 -14.03
CA ARG A 132 -12.12 28.55 -14.85
C ARG A 132 -11.18 27.43 -14.41
N SER A 133 -10.14 27.16 -15.19
CA SER A 133 -9.08 26.26 -14.75
C SER A 133 -8.07 27.00 -13.88
N LYS A 134 -7.46 26.27 -12.94
CA LYS A 134 -6.18 26.69 -12.37
C LYS A 134 -5.11 26.69 -13.46
N ARG A 135 -4.03 27.45 -13.25
CA ARG A 135 -2.84 27.33 -14.10
C ARG A 135 -2.09 26.07 -13.68
N PHE A 136 -1.93 25.13 -14.60
CA PHE A 136 -1.19 23.89 -14.31
C PHE A 136 -0.52 23.31 -15.54
N ALA A 137 0.45 22.42 -15.34
CA ALA A 137 1.01 21.56 -16.38
C ALA A 137 0.97 20.10 -15.91
N LEU A 138 0.57 19.21 -16.80
CA LEU A 138 0.59 17.77 -16.65
C LEU A 138 1.53 17.19 -17.69
N VAL A 139 2.36 16.24 -17.29
CA VAL A 139 3.08 15.37 -18.22
C VAL A 139 2.43 14.00 -18.16
N VAL A 140 2.06 13.49 -19.32
CA VAL A 140 1.33 12.24 -19.48
C VAL A 140 2.15 11.32 -20.36
N ASP A 141 2.33 10.09 -19.91
CA ASP A 141 3.04 9.02 -20.63
C ASP A 141 2.10 7.82 -20.72
N ASN A 142 1.64 7.51 -21.94
CA ASN A 142 0.65 6.46 -22.20
C ASN A 142 -0.59 6.54 -21.27
N LEU A 143 -1.29 7.68 -21.31
CA LEU A 143 -2.45 8.02 -20.47
C LEU A 143 -2.21 8.12 -18.96
N LYS A 144 -1.00 7.80 -18.49
CA LYS A 144 -0.64 7.91 -17.07
C LYS A 144 0.00 9.26 -16.78
N VAL A 145 -0.51 9.94 -15.75
CA VAL A 145 0.03 11.21 -15.28
C VAL A 145 1.36 10.94 -14.58
N THR A 146 2.44 11.54 -15.09
CA THR A 146 3.77 11.41 -14.51
C THR A 146 4.21 12.69 -13.79
N TYR A 147 3.70 13.86 -14.15
CA TYR A 147 4.01 15.12 -13.48
C TYR A 147 2.75 15.95 -13.30
N VAL A 148 2.67 16.65 -12.16
CA VAL A 148 1.60 17.59 -11.85
C VAL A 148 2.24 18.86 -11.29
N GLY A 149 2.21 19.95 -12.05
CA GLY A 149 2.70 21.26 -11.63
C GLY A 149 1.54 22.26 -11.59
N VAL A 150 1.01 22.56 -10.40
CA VAL A 150 -0.06 23.54 -10.21
C VAL A 150 0.51 24.83 -9.65
N ASP A 151 0.24 25.95 -10.32
CA ASP A 151 0.68 27.28 -9.89
C ASP A 151 -0.42 28.01 -9.11
N GLU A 152 -0.04 28.59 -7.97
CA GLU A 152 -0.92 29.45 -7.18
C GLU A 152 -0.88 30.90 -7.70
N LYS A 153 0.31 31.38 -8.02
CA LYS A 153 0.59 32.69 -8.62
C LYS A 153 1.78 32.57 -9.57
N GLY A 154 1.79 33.33 -10.65
CA GLY A 154 2.89 33.31 -11.62
C GLY A 154 2.88 32.09 -12.53
N VAL A 155 4.06 31.78 -13.08
CA VAL A 155 4.32 30.67 -14.02
C VAL A 155 5.62 30.02 -13.60
N ASP A 156 5.56 29.15 -12.59
CA ASP A 156 6.76 28.52 -12.04
C ASP A 156 6.73 27.01 -12.33
N LYS A 157 5.76 26.30 -11.75
CA LYS A 157 5.59 24.85 -11.89
C LYS A 157 4.88 24.48 -13.19
N SER A 158 4.04 25.36 -13.72
CA SER A 158 3.36 25.12 -15.02
C SER A 158 4.18 25.53 -16.24
N GLY A 159 5.37 26.11 -16.03
CA GLY A 159 6.25 26.58 -17.10
C GLY A 159 6.97 25.44 -17.83
N PRO A 160 7.43 25.68 -19.07
CA PRO A 160 8.13 24.67 -19.87
C PRO A 160 9.47 24.25 -19.24
N GLU A 161 10.11 25.13 -18.47
CA GLU A 161 11.36 24.82 -17.79
C GLU A 161 11.18 23.81 -16.65
N ALA A 162 10.10 23.92 -15.88
CA ALA A 162 9.79 22.95 -14.85
C ALA A 162 9.52 21.57 -15.47
N VAL A 163 8.79 21.54 -16.59
CA VAL A 163 8.55 20.33 -17.37
C VAL A 163 9.88 19.72 -17.84
N LEU A 164 10.77 20.49 -18.48
CA LEU A 164 12.07 20.01 -18.93
C LEU A 164 12.94 19.49 -17.79
N LYS A 165 12.97 20.17 -16.64
CA LYS A 165 13.73 19.74 -15.46
C LYS A 165 13.32 18.34 -15.00
N VAL A 166 12.01 18.03 -15.02
CA VAL A 166 11.51 16.71 -14.65
C VAL A 166 12.04 15.62 -15.60
N PHE A 167 12.12 15.90 -16.90
CA PHE A 167 12.68 14.95 -17.87
C PHE A 167 14.18 14.75 -17.69
N MET A 168 14.93 15.83 -17.51
CA MET A 168 16.38 15.75 -17.27
C MET A 168 16.68 14.99 -15.98
N GLN A 169 15.97 15.29 -14.88
CA GLN A 169 16.12 14.58 -13.60
C GLN A 169 15.84 13.09 -13.75
N ARG A 170 14.76 12.71 -14.45
CA ARG A 170 14.43 11.30 -14.69
C ARG A 170 15.47 10.55 -15.52
N SER A 171 16.05 11.20 -16.52
CA SER A 171 17.14 10.60 -17.31
C SER A 171 18.34 10.33 -16.40
N MET A 172 18.75 11.31 -15.61
CA MET A 172 19.87 11.19 -14.67
C MET A 172 19.59 10.15 -13.57
N GLU A 173 18.37 10.11 -13.03
CA GLU A 173 17.94 9.13 -12.02
C GLU A 173 17.99 7.71 -12.58
N LYS A 174 17.57 7.51 -13.83
CA LYS A 174 17.64 6.20 -14.50
C LYS A 174 19.08 5.76 -14.69
N GLU A 175 19.95 6.64 -15.17
CA GLU A 175 21.39 6.35 -15.32
C GLU A 175 22.05 6.02 -13.99
N MET A 176 21.73 6.76 -12.93
CA MET A 176 22.21 6.51 -11.58
C MET A 176 21.71 5.15 -11.05
N GLN A 177 20.44 4.80 -11.27
CA GLN A 177 19.89 3.50 -10.88
C GLN A 177 20.59 2.35 -11.60
N GLU A 178 20.86 2.49 -12.91
CA GLU A 178 21.61 1.49 -13.67
C GLU A 178 23.05 1.34 -13.16
N GLN A 179 23.71 2.42 -12.76
CA GLN A 179 25.03 2.38 -12.12
C GLN A 179 24.97 1.66 -10.77
N ILE A 180 24.00 2.01 -9.92
CA ILE A 180 23.79 1.34 -8.63
C ILE A 180 23.52 -0.16 -8.83
N GLU A 181 22.73 -0.54 -9.84
CA GLU A 181 22.45 -1.95 -10.14
C GLU A 181 23.71 -2.70 -10.61
N LYS A 182 24.55 -2.07 -11.43
CA LYS A 182 25.85 -2.62 -11.84
C LYS A 182 26.80 -2.80 -10.67
N GLU A 183 26.90 -1.80 -9.79
CA GLU A 183 27.71 -1.89 -8.57
C GLU A 183 27.18 -2.99 -7.64
N ARG A 184 25.86 -3.09 -7.45
CA ARG A 184 25.24 -4.20 -6.69
C ARG A 184 25.60 -5.56 -7.29
N LYS A 185 25.54 -5.71 -8.61
CA LYS A 185 25.93 -6.96 -9.30
C LYS A 185 27.41 -7.29 -9.09
N ARG A 186 28.30 -6.28 -9.13
CA ARG A 186 29.73 -6.47 -8.83
C ARG A 186 29.96 -6.93 -7.40
N VAL A 187 29.36 -6.26 -6.42
CA VAL A 187 29.46 -6.63 -5.00
C VAL A 187 28.97 -8.07 -4.77
N ILE A 188 27.87 -8.47 -5.40
CA ILE A 188 27.37 -9.86 -5.33
C ILE A 188 28.40 -10.83 -5.93
N SER A 189 28.96 -10.52 -7.11
CA SER A 189 29.95 -11.40 -7.75
C SER A 189 31.27 -11.49 -6.97
N GLU A 190 31.70 -10.42 -6.30
CA GLU A 190 32.88 -10.41 -5.44
C GLU A 190 32.63 -11.16 -4.12
N ALA A 191 31.39 -11.12 -3.61
CA ALA A 191 30.99 -11.86 -2.42
C ALA A 191 30.68 -13.34 -2.70
N GLU A 192 30.39 -13.72 -3.94
CA GLU A 192 30.31 -15.13 -4.37
C GLU A 192 31.70 -15.77 -4.39
N TRP A 193 32.16 -16.20 -3.22
CA TRP A 193 33.31 -17.09 -3.10
C TRP A 193 32.96 -18.45 -3.72
N VAL A 194 33.37 -18.66 -4.98
CA VAL A 194 33.33 -19.97 -5.63
C VAL A 194 34.51 -20.80 -5.10
N LEU A 195 34.22 -21.78 -4.26
CA LEU A 195 35.18 -22.83 -3.94
C LEU A 195 35.43 -23.67 -5.21
N ASP A 196 36.57 -23.44 -5.88
CA ASP A 196 37.09 -24.28 -6.96
C ASP A 196 37.44 -25.68 -6.41
N THR A 197 36.41 -26.48 -6.17
CA THR A 197 36.57 -27.90 -5.90
C THR A 197 36.83 -28.59 -7.22
N LYS A 198 38.11 -28.81 -7.53
CA LYS A 198 38.54 -29.72 -8.60
C LYS A 198 37.82 -31.05 -8.42
N ASP A 199 36.93 -31.37 -9.35
CA ASP A 199 36.35 -32.68 -9.65
C ASP A 199 36.16 -33.62 -8.46
N THR A 200 35.56 -33.10 -7.39
CA THR A 200 34.95 -33.95 -6.38
C THR A 200 33.46 -33.73 -6.51
N THR A 201 32.77 -34.71 -7.09
CA THR A 201 31.31 -34.82 -6.97
C THR A 201 30.99 -34.87 -5.48
N ILE A 202 30.78 -33.71 -4.88
CA ILE A 202 30.22 -33.58 -3.54
C ILE A 202 28.83 -34.19 -3.67
N GLN A 203 28.70 -35.46 -3.27
CA GLN A 203 27.39 -36.07 -3.14
C GLN A 203 26.65 -35.22 -2.12
N LYS A 204 25.67 -34.42 -2.59
CA LYS A 204 24.79 -33.69 -1.69
C LYS A 204 24.29 -34.71 -0.66
N PRO A 205 24.55 -34.50 0.64
CA PRO A 205 24.09 -35.45 1.63
C PRO A 205 22.60 -35.64 1.42
N LYS A 206 22.10 -36.87 1.41
CA LYS A 206 20.66 -37.14 1.33
C LYS A 206 20.02 -36.50 2.56
N ILE A 207 19.53 -35.27 2.41
CA ILE A 207 18.82 -34.57 3.46
C ILE A 207 17.51 -35.31 3.65
N ARG A 208 17.45 -36.15 4.69
CA ARG A 208 16.22 -36.82 5.10
C ARG A 208 15.50 -35.86 6.04
N ILE A 209 14.67 -34.99 5.47
CA ILE A 209 13.80 -34.11 6.25
C ILE A 209 12.75 -34.99 6.92
N GLN A 210 12.99 -35.35 8.17
CA GLN A 210 11.96 -35.94 9.03
C GLN A 210 11.11 -34.78 9.53
N VAL A 211 9.98 -34.55 8.86
CA VAL A 211 8.96 -33.65 9.36
C VAL A 211 8.21 -34.42 10.45
N GLU A 212 8.60 -34.24 11.71
CA GLU A 212 7.69 -34.57 12.80
C GLU A 212 6.58 -33.52 12.80
N PRO A 213 5.31 -33.91 12.64
CA PRO A 213 4.21 -32.96 12.78
C PRO A 213 4.22 -32.44 14.23
N SER A 214 4.55 -31.17 14.41
CA SER A 214 4.55 -30.49 15.71
C SER A 214 3.14 -30.27 16.29
N PHE A 215 2.13 -30.97 15.76
CA PHE A 215 0.84 -31.04 16.40
C PHE A 215 0.95 -32.02 17.56
N LEU A 216 1.28 -31.49 18.74
CA LEU A 216 0.74 -32.06 19.97
C LEU A 216 -0.79 -32.17 19.74
N PRO A 217 -1.39 -33.38 19.76
CA PRO A 217 -2.83 -33.47 19.85
C PRO A 217 -3.19 -32.76 21.15
N PHE A 218 -3.92 -31.65 21.03
CA PHE A 218 -4.47 -30.91 22.15
C PHE A 218 -5.66 -31.70 22.72
N THR A 219 -5.38 -32.93 23.14
CA THR A 219 -6.33 -33.89 23.73
C THR A 219 -5.94 -34.21 25.17
N GLN A 220 -5.04 -33.43 25.76
CA GLN A 220 -5.06 -33.26 27.20
C GLN A 220 -6.05 -32.15 27.47
N ASP A 221 -7.19 -32.53 28.06
CA ASP A 221 -8.13 -31.59 28.65
C ASP A 221 -7.33 -30.53 29.39
N THR A 222 -7.32 -29.30 28.88
CA THR A 222 -6.71 -28.21 29.63
C THR A 222 -7.50 -28.10 30.91
N THR A 223 -6.90 -28.56 32.01
CA THR A 223 -7.36 -28.20 33.34
C THR A 223 -7.43 -26.67 33.33
N ALA A 224 -8.65 -26.13 33.39
CA ALA A 224 -8.93 -24.71 33.22
C ALA A 224 -8.14 -23.90 34.27
N GLY A 225 -6.92 -23.50 33.90
CA GLY A 225 -5.86 -23.16 34.84
C GLY A 225 -5.24 -21.80 34.57
N ARG A 226 -6.00 -20.89 33.94
CA ARG A 226 -5.92 -19.41 33.98
C ARG A 226 -6.73 -18.88 32.81
N LYS A 227 -7.84 -18.20 33.09
CA LYS A 227 -8.62 -17.49 32.05
C LYS A 227 -7.73 -16.39 31.45
N SER A 228 -7.58 -16.38 30.13
CA SER A 228 -7.02 -15.22 29.41
C SER A 228 -7.86 -13.99 29.75
N PHE A 229 -7.22 -12.81 29.86
CA PHE A 229 -7.90 -11.57 30.21
C PHE A 229 -9.13 -11.33 29.33
N LYS A 230 -10.30 -11.15 29.97
CA LYS A 230 -11.62 -10.91 29.36
C LYS A 230 -11.51 -9.95 28.18
N SER A 231 -11.47 -10.46 26.95
CA SER A 231 -11.59 -9.70 25.67
C SER A 231 -10.95 -10.39 24.46
N PHE A 232 -10.13 -11.44 24.64
CA PHE A 232 -9.34 -11.94 23.51
C PHE A 232 -10.15 -12.83 22.54
N ASN A 233 -11.08 -13.66 23.04
CA ASN A 233 -12.00 -14.38 22.15
C ASN A 233 -13.30 -14.83 22.86
N LYS A 234 -14.43 -14.19 22.54
CA LYS A 234 -15.73 -14.44 23.18
C LYS A 234 -16.26 -15.86 22.99
N SER A 235 -15.97 -16.52 21.87
CA SER A 235 -16.48 -17.88 21.61
C SER A 235 -15.78 -18.93 22.48
N ILE A 236 -14.48 -18.76 22.70
CA ILE A 236 -13.67 -19.67 23.52
C ILE A 236 -13.99 -19.48 25.01
N GLU A 237 -14.22 -18.23 25.44
CA GLU A 237 -14.66 -17.95 26.82
C GLU A 237 -16.02 -18.59 27.12
N ALA A 238 -16.96 -18.54 26.16
CA ALA A 238 -18.29 -19.15 26.32
C ALA A 238 -18.24 -20.68 26.39
N SER A 239 -17.40 -21.33 25.57
CA SER A 239 -17.23 -22.80 25.65
C SER A 239 -16.56 -23.22 26.95
N ALA A 240 -15.56 -22.48 27.42
CA ALA A 240 -14.90 -22.74 28.70
C ALA A 240 -15.88 -22.62 29.90
N ASP A 241 -16.77 -21.62 29.90
CA ASP A 241 -17.78 -21.46 30.95
C ASP A 241 -18.85 -22.57 30.92
N GLN A 242 -19.14 -23.14 29.74
CA GLN A 242 -20.05 -24.30 29.61
C GLN A 242 -19.40 -25.58 30.13
N GLU A 243 -18.14 -25.82 29.80
CA GLU A 243 -17.37 -26.96 30.31
C GLU A 243 -17.17 -26.89 31.83
N GLU A 244 -16.95 -25.70 32.39
CA GLU A 244 -16.85 -25.53 33.85
C GLU A 244 -18.17 -25.90 34.55
N LYS A 245 -19.32 -25.53 33.96
CA LYS A 245 -20.64 -25.91 34.49
C LYS A 245 -20.89 -27.41 34.39
N SER A 246 -20.53 -28.05 33.28
CA SER A 246 -20.72 -29.50 33.12
C SER A 246 -19.82 -30.30 34.05
N GLN A 247 -18.56 -29.90 34.22
CA GLN A 247 -17.65 -30.53 35.19
C GLN A 247 -18.13 -30.35 36.63
N ARG A 248 -18.71 -29.19 36.97
CA ARG A 248 -19.28 -28.94 38.30
C ARG A 248 -20.51 -29.81 38.57
N LEU A 249 -21.43 -29.91 37.60
CA LEU A 249 -22.57 -30.83 37.65
C LEU A 249 -22.12 -32.28 37.81
N ALA A 250 -21.15 -32.74 37.02
CA ALA A 250 -20.63 -34.10 37.12
C ALA A 250 -19.95 -34.38 38.47
N ARG A 251 -19.37 -33.37 39.12
CA ARG A 251 -18.79 -33.49 40.45
C ARG A 251 -19.87 -33.56 41.54
N GLU A 252 -20.95 -32.81 41.39
CA GLU A 252 -22.12 -32.87 42.28
C GLU A 252 -22.83 -34.23 42.13
N GLU A 253 -23.05 -34.70 40.90
CA GLU A 253 -23.66 -36.02 40.61
C GLU A 253 -22.82 -37.18 41.20
N LYS A 254 -21.50 -37.17 41.03
CA LYS A 254 -20.61 -38.16 41.69
C LYS A 254 -20.65 -38.10 43.22
N ALA A 255 -20.83 -36.91 43.78
CA ALA A 255 -20.97 -36.77 45.23
C ALA A 255 -22.32 -37.36 45.70
N GLU A 256 -23.40 -37.14 44.95
CA GLU A 256 -24.71 -37.74 45.20
C GLU A 256 -24.67 -39.27 45.05
N GLU A 257 -24.04 -39.81 44.01
CA GLU A 257 -23.81 -41.26 43.84
C GLU A 257 -23.06 -41.85 45.05
N SER A 258 -22.02 -41.17 45.53
CA SER A 258 -21.26 -41.63 46.71
C SER A 258 -22.06 -41.57 48.01
N SER A 259 -23.12 -40.76 48.07
CA SER A 259 -24.04 -40.70 49.21
C SER A 259 -25.17 -41.74 49.13
N ASN A 260 -25.44 -42.27 47.93
CA ASN A 260 -26.46 -43.29 47.66
C ASN A 260 -25.82 -44.70 47.60
N LEU A 261 -25.00 -45.05 48.58
CA LEU A 261 -24.43 -46.41 48.69
C LEU A 261 -25.52 -47.41 49.11
N ASN A 262 -25.62 -48.51 48.38
CA ASN A 262 -26.54 -49.61 48.65
C ASN A 262 -26.08 -50.42 49.89
N ASP A 263 -27.00 -50.94 50.71
CA ASP A 263 -26.69 -51.57 52.02
C ASP A 263 -25.64 -52.71 51.93
N GLU A 264 -25.58 -53.41 50.79
CA GLU A 264 -24.61 -54.47 50.55
C GLU A 264 -23.17 -53.95 50.39
N GLU A 265 -22.94 -52.80 49.76
CA GLU A 265 -21.60 -52.23 49.55
C GLU A 265 -21.02 -51.63 50.83
N PHE A 266 -21.87 -51.04 51.67
CA PHE A 266 -21.47 -50.55 53.00
C PHE A 266 -20.97 -51.69 53.90
N GLY A 267 -21.58 -52.88 53.78
CA GLY A 267 -21.17 -54.08 54.51
C GLY A 267 -19.74 -54.53 54.22
N TRP A 268 -19.31 -54.47 52.96
CA TRP A 268 -17.94 -54.81 52.56
C TRP A 268 -16.90 -53.82 53.12
N GLN A 269 -17.25 -52.53 53.15
CA GLN A 269 -16.35 -51.49 53.65
C GLN A 269 -16.11 -51.61 55.17
N LEU A 270 -17.14 -52.02 55.94
CA LEU A 270 -17.01 -52.32 57.37
C LEU A 270 -16.15 -53.57 57.68
N GLN A 271 -16.21 -54.60 56.82
CA GLN A 271 -15.36 -55.79 56.99
C GLN A 271 -13.88 -55.48 56.78
N SER A 272 -13.56 -54.60 55.82
CA SER A 272 -12.20 -54.12 55.59
C SER A 272 -11.60 -53.45 56.85
N ILE A 273 -12.38 -52.60 57.53
CA ILE A 273 -11.94 -51.87 58.73
C ILE A 273 -11.71 -52.81 59.94
N ARG A 274 -12.52 -53.87 60.10
CA ARG A 274 -12.33 -54.86 61.18
C ARG A 274 -11.05 -55.69 61.03
N SER A 275 -10.53 -55.86 59.81
CA SER A 275 -9.31 -56.65 59.58
C SER A 275 -8.02 -55.93 60.06
N VAL A 276 -8.05 -54.60 60.22
CA VAL A 276 -6.89 -53.79 60.61
C VAL A 276 -6.62 -53.84 62.14
N SER A 277 -7.61 -54.19 62.97
CA SER A 277 -7.46 -54.18 64.44
C SER A 277 -6.70 -55.39 65.02
N LYS A 278 -6.43 -56.45 64.24
CA LYS A 278 -5.74 -57.67 64.72
C LYS A 278 -4.23 -57.74 64.42
N LYS A 279 -3.63 -56.72 63.79
CA LYS A 279 -2.22 -56.76 63.33
C LYS A 279 -1.25 -55.75 63.97
N SER A 280 -1.60 -55.04 65.04
CA SER A 280 -0.67 -54.09 65.70
C SER A 280 -0.47 -54.34 67.20
N SER A 281 0.08 -55.51 67.56
CA SER A 281 0.68 -55.76 68.89
C SER A 281 2.12 -56.25 68.76
N LYS A 282 3.02 -55.39 68.24
CA LYS A 282 4.47 -55.51 68.47
C LYS A 282 5.01 -54.16 68.93
N LYS A 283 5.37 -54.13 70.21
CA LYS A 283 5.71 -52.98 71.07
C LYS A 283 7.00 -52.29 70.57
N ARG A 284 6.91 -51.01 70.18
CA ARG A 284 8.06 -50.09 70.08
C ARG A 284 8.40 -49.60 71.49
N LYS A 285 9.65 -49.79 71.92
CA LYS A 285 10.23 -49.06 73.05
C LYS A 285 10.52 -47.63 72.59
N ALA A 286 10.13 -46.67 73.42
CA ALA A 286 10.49 -45.27 73.29
C ALA A 286 11.93 -45.07 73.77
N ASP A 287 12.70 -44.27 73.05
CA ASP A 287 13.67 -43.35 73.64
C ASP A 287 13.86 -42.14 72.72
N SER A 288 14.07 -41.01 73.39
CA SER A 288 14.14 -39.63 72.91
C SER A 288 15.31 -39.35 71.98
N ASP A 289 15.11 -38.56 70.92
CA ASP A 289 15.82 -37.29 70.75
C ASP A 289 15.40 -36.52 69.48
N SER A 290 15.49 -35.20 69.60
CA SER A 290 15.04 -34.20 68.63
C SER A 290 16.11 -33.82 67.60
N ALA A 291 15.76 -33.73 66.31
CA ALA A 291 16.50 -32.89 65.34
C ALA A 291 15.73 -32.66 64.03
N LYS A 292 15.67 -31.38 63.66
CA LYS A 292 15.11 -30.77 62.44
C LYS A 292 15.84 -31.22 61.18
N THR A 293 15.13 -31.44 60.07
CA THR A 293 15.70 -31.51 58.71
C THR A 293 15.06 -30.47 57.79
N LYS A 294 15.94 -29.73 57.10
CA LYS A 294 15.73 -28.52 56.29
C LYS A 294 15.36 -28.86 54.83
N LYS A 295 14.61 -27.95 54.19
CA LYS A 295 14.43 -27.86 52.71
C LYS A 295 15.73 -27.42 52.00
N PRO A 296 16.03 -27.89 50.78
CA PRO A 296 16.95 -27.21 49.86
C PRO A 296 16.24 -26.19 48.95
N LYS A 297 16.97 -25.13 48.58
CA LYS A 297 16.55 -23.89 47.91
C LYS A 297 16.65 -24.00 46.38
N VAL A 298 15.77 -23.28 45.68
CA VAL A 298 15.75 -23.06 44.22
C VAL A 298 16.73 -21.93 43.85
N ALA A 299 17.56 -22.11 42.82
CA ALA A 299 18.47 -21.09 42.29
C ALA A 299 17.75 -20.20 41.24
N PRO A 300 18.10 -18.90 41.12
CA PRO A 300 17.46 -18.00 40.16
C PRO A 300 18.06 -18.12 38.75
N ASN A 301 17.19 -18.13 37.74
CA ASN A 301 17.55 -18.13 36.32
C ASN A 301 18.27 -16.84 35.93
N THR A 302 19.49 -16.97 35.37
CA THR A 302 20.21 -15.90 34.67
C THR A 302 19.81 -15.86 33.20
N PHE A 303 19.56 -14.66 32.68
CA PHE A 303 19.12 -14.37 31.31
C PHE A 303 20.35 -13.93 30.49
N ILE A 304 20.68 -14.63 29.41
CA ILE A 304 21.77 -14.29 28.49
C ILE A 304 21.16 -13.59 27.26
N LYS A 305 21.63 -12.39 26.92
CA LYS A 305 21.24 -11.66 25.70
C LYS A 305 22.10 -12.10 24.50
N PRO A 306 21.56 -12.12 23.27
CA PRO A 306 22.33 -12.40 22.07
C PRO A 306 23.10 -11.16 21.58
N GLU A 307 24.29 -11.38 21.01
CA GLU A 307 25.05 -10.41 20.21
C GLU A 307 24.43 -10.20 18.83
#